data_AF-K1U3J7-F1
#
_entry.id   AF-K1U3J7-F1
#
_cell.length_a   1.000
_cell.length_b   1.000
_cell.length_c   1.000
_cell.angle_alpha   90.00
_cell.angle_beta   90.00
_cell.angle_gamma   90.00
#
_symmetry.space_group_name_H-M   'P 1'
#
loop_
_entity.id
_entity.type
_entity.pdbx_description
1 polymer ?
#
loop_
_entity_poly.entity_id
_entity_poly.type
_entity_poly.pdbx_seq_one_letter_code
_entity_poly.pdbx_strand_id
1 'polypeptide(L)'
;QYHKLSDRHILVVETDMPYPDVLKVVALSDKIRKAGNELVSLMRKNYDQFMRTKKYRKLLKLYGNTEDKDKLKALANQLNDMQKSYNVTWDFCRTSMIPIGKKYSIDAVFALTKAEDIWRGMEKCLYDNGKITHFSKYGELPCIRAKQINRGIPMFVEDGKLRFKLRKMQFGIHVNDRFQSDEVNAVLSYLENPDKMDADAVNTLIEEACCIDTYRPCYATLVPRLIRGKYRVYLHLT
;
A
#
# COMPACT_ATOMS: atom_id res chain seq x y z
N GLN A 1 -2.28 18.34 11.43
CA GLN A 1 -1.25 17.45 12.03
C GLN A 1 -0.74 16.35 11.06
N TYR A 2 -1.20 16.27 9.80
CA TYR A 2 -0.82 15.19 8.86
C TYR A 2 0.43 15.48 7.98
N HIS A 3 0.95 16.71 7.96
CA HIS A 3 2.04 17.11 7.03
C HIS A 3 3.45 17.11 7.63
N LYS A 4 3.67 16.68 8.87
CA LYS A 4 5.01 16.75 9.49
C LYS A 4 5.97 15.59 9.16
N LEU A 5 5.57 14.60 8.35
CA LEU A 5 6.35 13.36 8.19
C LEU A 5 6.36 12.75 6.77
N SER A 6 5.76 13.38 5.76
CA SER A 6 5.72 12.84 4.40
C SER A 6 6.19 13.90 3.41
N ASP A 7 7.25 13.59 2.66
CA ASP A 7 7.75 14.42 1.56
C ASP A 7 6.78 14.49 0.38
N ARG A 8 5.72 13.66 0.39
CA ARG A 8 4.67 13.66 -0.63
C ARG A 8 3.44 14.41 -0.15
N HIS A 9 2.94 15.28 -1.02
CA HIS A 9 1.65 15.93 -0.88
C HIS A 9 0.53 14.87 -0.82
N ILE A 10 -0.43 15.02 0.09
CA ILE A 10 -1.59 14.12 0.20
C ILE A 10 -2.86 14.94 0.42
N LEU A 11 -3.74 14.93 -0.57
CA LEU A 11 -5.10 15.46 -0.46
C LEU A 11 -5.97 14.42 0.27
N VAL A 12 -6.59 14.81 1.40
CA VAL A 12 -7.48 13.95 2.20
C VAL A 12 -8.88 14.57 2.26
N VAL A 13 -9.86 13.92 1.62
CA VAL A 13 -11.22 14.46 1.46
C VAL A 13 -12.28 13.38 1.63
N GLU A 14 -13.45 13.70 2.17
CA GLU A 14 -14.58 12.76 2.25
C GLU A 14 -15.19 12.53 0.86
N THR A 15 -15.57 11.30 0.52
CA THR A 15 -16.20 11.00 -0.79
C THR A 15 -17.67 11.42 -0.81
N ASP A 16 -18.21 11.67 -2.01
CA ASP A 16 -19.65 11.96 -2.21
C ASP A 16 -20.53 10.71 -2.35
N MET A 17 -19.98 9.54 -2.01
CA MET A 17 -20.66 8.26 -2.19
C MET A 17 -21.98 8.21 -1.42
N PRO A 18 -23.06 7.71 -2.04
CA PRO A 18 -24.29 7.41 -1.32
C PRO A 18 -24.01 6.31 -0.28
N TYR A 19 -24.73 6.35 0.83
CA TYR A 19 -24.47 5.44 1.96
C TYR A 19 -24.47 3.93 1.59
N PRO A 20 -25.34 3.42 0.69
CA PRO A 20 -25.25 2.05 0.21
C PRO A 20 -23.90 1.70 -0.44
N ASP A 21 -23.27 2.64 -1.14
CA ASP A 21 -21.95 2.43 -1.76
C ASP A 21 -20.83 2.49 -0.72
N VAL A 22 -20.95 3.37 0.28
CA VAL A 22 -20.07 3.35 1.46
C VAL A 22 -20.05 1.98 2.13
N LEU A 23 -21.21 1.34 2.30
CA LEU A 23 -21.29 -0.01 2.87
C LEU A 23 -20.62 -1.07 1.97
N LYS A 24 -20.70 -0.94 0.64
CA LYS A 24 -19.97 -1.83 -0.29
C LYS A 24 -18.46 -1.67 -0.16
N VAL A 25 -17.97 -0.44 0.02
CA VAL A 25 -16.54 -0.17 0.28
C VAL A 25 -16.10 -0.79 1.60
N VAL A 26 -16.89 -0.62 2.67
CA VAL A 26 -16.63 -1.25 3.98
C VAL A 26 -16.57 -2.77 3.86
N ALA A 27 -17.52 -3.38 3.17
CA ALA A 27 -17.55 -4.83 2.95
C ALA A 27 -16.33 -5.32 2.15
N LEU A 28 -15.88 -4.55 1.15
CA LEU A 28 -14.67 -4.85 0.39
C LEU A 28 -13.42 -4.76 1.29
N SER A 29 -13.32 -3.73 2.12
CA SER A 29 -12.23 -3.59 3.09
C SER A 29 -12.19 -4.75 4.08
N ASP A 30 -13.34 -5.21 4.61
CA ASP A 30 -13.39 -6.38 5.50
C ASP A 30 -12.99 -7.68 4.79
N LYS A 31 -13.34 -7.84 3.50
CA LYS A 31 -12.84 -8.96 2.68
C LYS A 31 -11.32 -8.92 2.55
N ILE A 32 -10.74 -7.76 2.24
CA ILE A 32 -9.28 -7.55 2.18
C ILE A 32 -8.62 -7.88 3.52
N ARG A 33 -9.25 -7.50 4.64
CA ARG A 33 -8.78 -7.84 5.99
C ARG A 33 -8.72 -9.34 6.22
N LYS A 34 -9.81 -10.06 5.90
CA LYS A 34 -9.90 -11.52 6.04
C LYS A 34 -8.87 -12.25 5.18
N ALA A 35 -8.76 -11.87 3.91
CA ALA A 35 -7.73 -12.39 2.99
C ALA A 35 -6.32 -12.14 3.52
N GLY A 36 -6.06 -10.92 4.00
CA GLY A 36 -4.77 -10.58 4.60
C GLY A 36 -4.44 -11.42 5.83
N ASN A 37 -5.41 -11.64 6.73
CA ASN A 37 -5.20 -12.47 7.91
C ASN A 37 -4.92 -13.94 7.55
N GLU A 38 -5.59 -14.49 6.52
CA GLU A 38 -5.31 -15.84 6.03
C GLU A 38 -3.86 -15.95 5.50
N LEU A 39 -3.42 -14.96 4.72
CA LEU A 39 -2.03 -14.93 4.23
C LEU A 39 -1.02 -14.74 5.36
N VAL A 40 -1.29 -13.85 6.33
CA VAL A 40 -0.45 -13.69 7.54
C VAL A 40 -0.34 -15.01 8.28
N SER A 41 -1.43 -15.74 8.46
CA SER A 41 -1.42 -17.04 9.14
C SER A 41 -0.49 -18.04 8.43
N LEU A 42 -0.56 -18.08 7.10
CA LEU A 42 0.27 -18.97 6.28
C LEU A 42 1.76 -18.58 6.38
N MET A 43 2.08 -17.31 6.14
CA MET A 43 3.46 -16.80 6.17
C MET A 43 4.08 -16.94 7.56
N ARG A 44 3.31 -16.64 8.61
CA ARG A 44 3.76 -16.78 9.99
C ARG A 44 4.05 -18.22 10.37
N LYS A 45 3.20 -19.18 9.96
CA LYS A 45 3.45 -20.61 10.20
C LYS A 45 4.79 -21.06 9.59
N ASN A 46 5.04 -20.66 8.35
CA ASN A 46 6.28 -20.98 7.64
C ASN A 46 7.50 -20.34 8.32
N TYR A 47 7.39 -19.05 8.68
CA TYR A 47 8.44 -18.31 9.39
C TYR A 47 8.73 -18.91 10.77
N ASP A 48 7.71 -19.22 11.57
CA ASP A 48 7.89 -19.79 12.91
C ASP A 48 8.59 -21.15 12.84
N GLN A 49 8.31 -21.96 11.81
CA GLN A 49 9.03 -23.22 11.56
C GLN A 49 10.49 -22.96 11.14
N PHE A 50 10.70 -22.02 10.23
CA PHE A 50 12.03 -21.62 9.76
C PHE A 50 12.93 -21.17 10.92
N MET A 51 12.46 -20.25 11.76
CA MET A 51 13.21 -19.69 12.88
C MET A 51 13.59 -20.72 13.96
N ARG A 52 12.80 -21.78 14.14
CA ARG A 52 13.09 -22.87 15.10
C ARG A 52 14.24 -23.76 14.66
N THR A 53 14.56 -23.77 13.37
CA THR A 53 15.56 -24.65 12.78
C THR A 53 16.96 -24.39 13.33
N LYS A 54 17.58 -25.43 13.89
CA LYS A 54 18.94 -25.33 14.48
C LYS A 54 19.98 -24.90 13.44
N LYS A 55 19.89 -25.43 12.22
CA LYS A 55 20.79 -25.08 11.10
C LYS A 55 20.73 -23.59 10.78
N TYR A 56 19.52 -23.04 10.65
CA TYR A 56 19.32 -21.62 10.36
C TYR A 56 19.94 -20.74 11.45
N ARG A 57 19.64 -21.01 12.74
CA ARG A 57 20.20 -20.24 13.86
C ARG A 57 21.73 -20.26 13.91
N LYS A 58 22.34 -21.42 13.58
CA LYS A 58 23.80 -21.52 13.46
C LYS A 58 24.32 -20.66 12.30
N LEU A 59 23.75 -20.81 11.10
CA LEU A 59 24.16 -20.03 9.93
C LEU A 59 24.02 -18.52 10.14
N LEU A 60 22.93 -18.09 10.77
CA LEU A 60 22.70 -16.68 11.09
C LEU A 60 23.77 -16.14 12.06
N LYS A 61 24.12 -16.92 13.10
CA LYS A 61 25.21 -16.56 14.03
C LYS A 61 26.58 -16.50 13.32
N LEU A 62 26.86 -17.44 12.41
CA LEU A 62 28.09 -17.41 11.62
C LEU A 62 28.12 -16.17 10.71
N TYR A 63 27.02 -15.87 10.04
CA TYR A 63 26.90 -14.71 9.16
C TYR A 63 27.18 -13.40 9.92
N GLY A 64 26.60 -13.22 11.11
CA GLY A 64 26.84 -12.01 11.93
C GLY A 64 28.26 -11.89 12.51
N ASN A 65 29.03 -12.98 12.56
CA ASN A 65 30.37 -13.02 13.12
C ASN A 65 31.50 -13.08 12.07
N THR A 66 31.17 -13.10 10.78
CA THR A 66 32.16 -13.25 9.70
C THR A 66 32.44 -11.91 9.05
N GLU A 67 33.72 -11.54 8.92
CA GLU A 67 34.14 -10.30 8.23
C GLU A 67 34.57 -10.55 6.78
N ASP A 68 34.95 -11.79 6.47
CA ASP A 68 35.38 -12.22 5.14
C ASP A 68 34.21 -12.16 4.13
N LYS A 69 34.38 -11.31 3.11
CA LYS A 69 33.36 -11.00 2.10
C LYS A 69 32.92 -12.22 1.28
N ASP A 70 33.84 -13.11 0.93
CA ASP A 70 33.53 -14.29 0.11
C ASP A 70 32.78 -15.33 0.96
N LYS A 71 33.19 -15.51 2.21
CA LYS A 71 32.46 -16.35 3.17
C LYS A 71 31.07 -15.79 3.48
N LEU A 72 30.93 -14.47 3.63
CA LEU A 72 29.63 -13.80 3.82
C LEU A 72 28.68 -14.06 2.65
N LYS A 73 29.18 -13.97 1.41
CA LYS A 73 28.38 -14.26 0.22
C LYS A 73 27.91 -15.72 0.19
N ALA A 74 28.80 -16.65 0.52
CA ALA A 74 28.45 -18.07 0.61
C ALA A 74 27.39 -18.35 1.69
N LEU A 75 27.51 -17.72 2.87
CA LEU A 75 26.55 -17.84 3.97
C LEU A 75 25.19 -17.22 3.61
N ALA A 76 25.18 -16.05 2.97
CA ALA A 76 23.95 -15.40 2.50
C ALA A 76 23.19 -16.29 1.49
N ASN A 77 23.90 -16.94 0.56
CA ASN A 77 23.30 -17.89 -0.37
C ASN A 77 22.64 -19.07 0.36
N GLN A 78 23.33 -19.66 1.34
CA GLN A 78 22.76 -20.75 2.15
C GLN A 78 21.53 -20.30 2.94
N LEU A 79 21.54 -19.09 3.52
CA LEU A 79 20.38 -18.52 4.22
C LEU A 79 19.21 -18.32 3.26
N ASN A 80 19.46 -17.81 2.05
CA ASN A 80 18.44 -17.62 1.02
C ASN A 80 17.83 -18.95 0.56
N ASP A 81 18.63 -19.98 0.36
CA ASP A 81 18.13 -21.30 -0.02
C ASP A 81 17.32 -21.95 1.10
N MET A 82 17.72 -21.73 2.36
CA MET A 82 16.88 -22.13 3.49
C MET A 82 15.54 -21.36 3.49
N GLN A 83 15.52 -20.04 3.30
CA GLN A 83 14.26 -19.29 3.20
C GLN A 83 13.33 -19.85 2.12
N LYS A 84 13.86 -20.19 0.94
CA LYS A 84 13.11 -20.82 -0.16
C LYS A 84 12.50 -22.16 0.26
N SER A 85 13.29 -23.06 0.86
CA SER A 85 12.80 -24.38 1.31
C SER A 85 11.67 -24.32 2.34
N TYR A 86 11.60 -23.24 3.12
CA TYR A 86 10.52 -23.01 4.09
C TYR A 86 9.40 -22.13 3.54
N ASN A 87 9.41 -21.77 2.25
CA ASN A 87 8.41 -20.91 1.64
C ASN A 87 8.29 -19.53 2.34
N VAL A 88 9.41 -18.99 2.81
CA VAL A 88 9.50 -17.65 3.41
C VAL A 88 10.09 -16.69 2.38
N THR A 89 9.37 -16.49 1.28
CA THR A 89 9.81 -15.64 0.16
C THR A 89 8.69 -14.73 -0.33
N TRP A 90 9.06 -13.62 -0.96
CA TRP A 90 8.09 -12.74 -1.62
C TRP A 90 7.27 -13.51 -2.66
N ASP A 91 7.93 -14.33 -3.46
CA ASP A 91 7.26 -15.08 -4.52
C ASP A 91 6.18 -16.02 -3.97
N PHE A 92 6.48 -16.75 -2.88
CA PHE A 92 5.49 -17.60 -2.21
C PHE A 92 4.35 -16.77 -1.60
N CYS A 93 4.66 -15.63 -0.96
CA CYS A 93 3.67 -14.72 -0.40
C CYS A 93 2.70 -14.21 -1.49
N ARG A 94 3.26 -13.76 -2.63
CA ARG A 94 2.51 -13.25 -3.77
C ARG A 94 1.63 -14.33 -4.42
N THR A 95 2.21 -15.49 -4.72
CA THR A 95 1.50 -16.59 -5.38
C THR A 95 0.39 -17.17 -4.50
N SER A 96 0.63 -17.28 -3.19
CA SER A 96 -0.37 -17.70 -2.20
C SER A 96 -1.55 -16.73 -2.10
N MET A 97 -1.34 -15.44 -2.34
CA MET A 97 -2.41 -14.45 -2.32
C MET A 97 -3.40 -14.61 -3.49
N ILE A 98 -2.99 -15.21 -4.61
CA ILE A 98 -3.86 -15.36 -5.79
C ILE A 98 -5.11 -16.21 -5.49
N PRO A 99 -5.00 -17.47 -5.00
CA PRO A 99 -6.17 -18.25 -4.64
C PRO A 99 -6.95 -17.65 -3.46
N ILE A 100 -6.27 -17.04 -2.48
CA ILE A 100 -6.91 -16.35 -1.35
C ILE A 100 -7.77 -15.17 -1.84
N GLY A 101 -7.24 -14.33 -2.73
CA GLY A 101 -7.96 -13.21 -3.32
C GLY A 101 -9.22 -13.65 -4.06
N LYS A 102 -9.14 -14.74 -4.82
CA LYS A 102 -10.29 -15.37 -5.49
C LYS A 102 -11.34 -15.84 -4.48
N LYS A 103 -10.92 -16.55 -3.42
CA LYS A 103 -11.80 -17.03 -2.33
C LYS A 103 -12.63 -15.90 -1.70
N TYR A 104 -12.05 -14.72 -1.51
CA TYR A 104 -12.75 -13.56 -0.93
C TYR A 104 -13.35 -12.59 -1.96
N SER A 105 -13.26 -12.90 -3.26
CA SER A 105 -13.72 -12.03 -4.36
C SER A 105 -13.12 -10.62 -4.34
N ILE A 106 -11.80 -10.56 -4.12
CA ILE A 106 -11.00 -9.34 -4.12
C ILE A 106 -10.33 -9.19 -5.49
N ASP A 107 -10.33 -7.98 -6.03
CA ASP A 107 -9.65 -7.70 -7.29
C ASP A 107 -8.13 -7.87 -7.14
N ALA A 108 -7.47 -8.39 -8.18
CA ALA A 108 -6.05 -8.74 -8.14
C ALA A 108 -5.14 -7.58 -7.71
N VAL A 109 -5.49 -6.34 -8.08
CA VAL A 109 -4.76 -5.11 -7.71
C VAL A 109 -4.72 -4.91 -6.19
N PHE A 110 -5.87 -5.08 -5.51
CA PHE A 110 -5.96 -4.92 -4.06
C PHE A 110 -5.35 -6.12 -3.33
N ALA A 111 -5.50 -7.33 -3.90
CA ALA A 111 -4.89 -8.53 -3.36
C ALA A 111 -3.35 -8.42 -3.37
N LEU A 112 -2.76 -7.99 -4.49
CA LEU A 112 -1.32 -7.76 -4.61
C LEU A 112 -0.84 -6.71 -3.61
N THR A 113 -1.52 -5.56 -3.54
CA THR A 113 -1.15 -4.48 -2.61
C THR A 113 -1.15 -4.98 -1.15
N LYS A 114 -2.13 -5.80 -0.78
CA LYS A 114 -2.21 -6.38 0.56
C LYS A 114 -1.12 -7.42 0.81
N ALA A 115 -0.74 -8.23 -0.18
CA ALA A 115 0.38 -9.15 -0.07
C ALA A 115 1.72 -8.40 0.12
N GLU A 116 1.92 -7.30 -0.58
CA GLU A 116 3.12 -6.47 -0.41
C GLU A 116 3.21 -5.88 1.01
N ASP A 117 2.10 -5.38 1.57
CA ASP A 117 2.08 -4.88 2.95
C ASP A 117 2.44 -5.97 3.96
N ILE A 118 1.95 -7.20 3.74
CA ILE A 118 2.28 -8.35 4.59
C ILE A 118 3.75 -8.74 4.43
N TRP A 119 4.25 -8.78 3.20
CA TRP A 119 5.65 -9.09 2.93
C TRP A 119 6.60 -8.06 3.56
N ARG A 120 6.28 -6.76 3.50
CA ARG A 120 7.06 -5.73 4.21
C ARG A 120 7.08 -5.98 5.72
N GLY A 121 5.99 -6.48 6.30
CA GLY A 121 5.95 -6.93 7.68
C GLY A 121 6.86 -8.14 7.94
N MET A 122 6.90 -9.10 7.01
CA MET A 122 7.80 -10.26 7.06
C MET A 122 9.27 -9.87 6.92
N GLU A 123 9.60 -8.94 6.02
CA GLU A 123 10.96 -8.41 5.83
C GLU A 123 11.48 -7.78 7.12
N LYS A 124 10.64 -7.00 7.82
CA LYS A 124 11.00 -6.46 9.14
C LYS A 124 11.31 -7.55 10.16
N CYS A 125 10.67 -8.71 10.08
CA CYS A 125 10.94 -9.84 10.98
C CYS A 125 12.17 -10.67 10.56
N LEU A 126 12.61 -10.57 9.30
CA LEU A 126 13.77 -11.29 8.76
C LEU A 126 15.06 -10.48 8.86
N TYR A 127 14.98 -9.18 8.63
CA TYR A 127 16.14 -8.33 8.35
C TYR A 127 16.26 -7.12 9.29
N ASP A 128 15.31 -6.94 10.20
CA ASP A 128 15.29 -5.82 11.14
C ASP A 128 14.80 -6.33 12.51
N ASN A 129 14.44 -5.42 13.41
CA ASN A 129 14.04 -5.68 14.79
C ASN A 129 12.59 -6.16 14.95
N GLY A 130 11.93 -6.57 13.85
CA GLY A 130 10.56 -7.08 13.88
C GLY A 130 10.48 -8.42 14.62
N LYS A 131 9.57 -8.53 15.59
CA LYS A 131 9.39 -9.77 16.37
C LYS A 131 8.26 -10.66 15.84
N ILE A 132 7.13 -10.05 15.48
CA ILE A 132 5.89 -10.75 15.16
C ILE A 132 5.11 -9.98 14.09
N THR A 133 4.55 -10.70 13.12
CA THR A 133 3.51 -10.17 12.23
C THR A 133 2.13 -10.32 12.86
N HIS A 134 1.44 -9.19 13.04
CA HIS A 134 0.13 -9.14 13.70
C HIS A 134 -1.02 -9.34 12.70
N PHE A 135 -2.08 -9.98 13.18
CA PHE A 135 -3.36 -10.02 12.49
C PHE A 135 -4.10 -8.69 12.64
N SER A 136 -4.84 -8.28 11.61
CA SER A 136 -5.76 -7.15 11.70
C SER A 136 -7.00 -7.56 12.51
N LYS A 137 -7.37 -6.77 13.53
CA LYS A 137 -8.51 -7.09 14.41
C LYS A 137 -9.84 -6.91 13.68
N TYR A 138 -10.89 -7.54 14.19
CA TYR A 138 -12.23 -7.28 13.70
C TYR A 138 -12.60 -5.79 13.90
N GLY A 139 -13.22 -5.17 12.89
CA GLY A 139 -13.54 -3.74 12.91
C GLY A 139 -12.37 -2.80 12.51
N GLU A 140 -11.12 -3.26 12.57
CA GLU A 140 -9.97 -2.53 12.04
C GLU A 140 -9.89 -2.73 10.51
N LEU A 141 -10.62 -1.88 9.79
CA LEU A 141 -10.75 -1.93 8.34
C LEU A 141 -9.46 -1.41 7.66
N PRO A 142 -8.77 -2.23 6.85
CA PRO A 142 -7.61 -1.75 6.09
C PRO A 142 -8.04 -0.74 5.02
N CYS A 143 -7.13 0.16 4.66
CA CYS A 143 -7.34 1.01 3.50
C CYS A 143 -7.37 0.18 2.21
N ILE A 144 -8.15 0.64 1.24
CA ILE A 144 -8.24 0.07 -0.10
C ILE A 144 -7.35 0.93 -0.99
N ARG A 145 -6.17 0.43 -1.31
CA ARG A 145 -5.15 1.15 -2.07
C ARG A 145 -4.83 0.41 -3.36
N ALA A 146 -4.71 1.15 -4.45
CA ALA A 146 -3.99 0.73 -5.63
C ALA A 146 -2.72 1.60 -5.75
N LYS A 147 -1.62 1.06 -6.28
CA LYS A 147 -0.35 1.80 -6.43
C LYS A 147 -0.22 2.54 -7.77
N GLN A 148 -1.30 2.63 -8.54
CA GLN A 148 -1.33 3.28 -9.85
C GLN A 148 -2.63 4.05 -10.01
N ILE A 149 -2.56 5.26 -10.54
CA ILE A 149 -3.72 6.16 -10.70
C ILE A 149 -4.77 5.63 -11.68
N ASN A 150 -4.41 4.70 -12.56
CA ASN A 150 -5.30 4.14 -13.60
C ASN A 150 -5.77 2.71 -13.28
N ARG A 151 -5.42 2.14 -12.12
CA ARG A 151 -5.81 0.76 -11.73
C ARG A 151 -6.51 0.76 -10.38
N GLY A 152 -7.51 -0.12 -10.22
CA GLY A 152 -8.23 -0.33 -8.96
C GLY A 152 -9.18 0.81 -8.61
N ILE A 153 -8.64 2.02 -8.40
CA ILE A 153 -9.39 3.25 -8.15
C ILE A 153 -8.98 4.30 -9.19
N PRO A 154 -9.37 4.15 -10.47
CA PRO A 154 -8.99 5.11 -11.49
C PRO A 154 -9.60 6.48 -11.25
N MET A 155 -8.79 7.52 -11.46
CA MET A 155 -9.19 8.92 -11.43
C MET A 155 -9.39 9.45 -12.85
N PHE A 156 -10.34 10.37 -13.03
CA PHE A 156 -10.58 11.12 -14.27
C PHE A 156 -11.23 12.47 -13.96
N VAL A 157 -11.26 13.35 -14.95
CA VAL A 157 -11.92 14.66 -14.86
C VAL A 157 -13.25 14.59 -15.60
N GLU A 158 -14.31 15.08 -14.98
CA GLU A 158 -15.66 15.20 -15.55
C GLU A 158 -16.23 16.54 -15.09
N ASP A 159 -16.70 17.39 -16.01
CA ASP A 159 -17.24 18.73 -15.71
C ASP A 159 -16.32 19.60 -14.84
N GLY A 160 -15.00 19.54 -15.10
CA GLY A 160 -13.99 20.28 -14.33
C GLY A 160 -13.81 19.78 -12.89
N LYS A 161 -14.30 18.58 -12.55
CA LYS A 161 -14.21 18.01 -11.21
C LYS A 161 -13.49 16.66 -11.23
N LEU A 162 -12.76 16.38 -10.15
CA LEU A 162 -12.13 15.08 -9.95
C LEU A 162 -13.19 14.02 -9.65
N ARG A 163 -13.17 12.95 -10.44
CA ARG A 163 -14.03 11.77 -10.29
C ARG A 163 -13.19 10.52 -10.20
N PHE A 164 -13.77 9.53 -9.54
CA PHE A 164 -13.13 8.26 -9.24
C PHE A 164 -14.08 7.13 -9.55
N LYS A 165 -13.52 5.97 -9.89
CA LYS A 165 -14.26 4.73 -10.09
C LYS A 165 -13.75 3.66 -9.16
N LEU A 166 -14.66 2.86 -8.62
CA LEU A 166 -14.33 1.61 -7.94
C LEU A 166 -15.32 0.54 -8.40
N ARG A 167 -14.83 -0.45 -9.15
CA ARG A 167 -15.68 -1.44 -9.82
C ARG A 167 -16.73 -0.75 -10.70
N LYS A 168 -18.01 -0.88 -10.37
CA LYS A 168 -19.14 -0.25 -11.08
C LYS A 168 -19.58 1.09 -10.46
N MET A 169 -18.96 1.51 -9.36
CA MET A 169 -19.32 2.75 -8.66
C MET A 169 -18.50 3.91 -9.22
N GLN A 170 -19.16 5.03 -9.49
CA GLN A 170 -18.54 6.31 -9.84
C GLN A 170 -18.90 7.32 -8.75
N PHE A 171 -17.92 8.07 -8.27
CA PHE A 171 -18.06 8.99 -7.16
C PHE A 171 -17.07 10.16 -7.29
N GLY A 172 -17.36 11.28 -6.66
CA GLY A 172 -16.49 12.42 -6.45
C GLY A 172 -16.13 12.62 -4.98
N ILE A 173 -15.80 13.86 -4.62
CA ILE A 173 -15.31 14.27 -3.32
C ILE A 173 -16.04 15.51 -2.80
N HIS A 174 -16.18 15.61 -1.48
CA HIS A 174 -16.75 16.74 -0.77
C HIS A 174 -15.64 17.71 -0.35
N VAL A 175 -15.42 18.75 -1.15
CA VAL A 175 -14.48 19.83 -0.82
C VAL A 175 -15.16 20.79 0.15
N ASN A 176 -14.64 20.85 1.38
CA ASN A 176 -15.29 21.58 2.49
C ASN A 176 -14.51 22.80 2.98
N ASP A 177 -13.24 22.94 2.61
CA ASP A 177 -12.39 24.03 3.05
C ASP A 177 -11.53 24.58 1.90
N ARG A 178 -10.97 25.77 2.11
CA ARG A 178 -10.14 26.47 1.12
C ARG A 178 -8.90 25.68 0.74
N PHE A 179 -8.29 24.99 1.70
CA PHE A 179 -7.09 24.20 1.43
C PHE A 179 -7.40 23.05 0.46
N GLN A 180 -8.48 22.30 0.71
CA GLN A 180 -8.93 21.25 -0.20
C GLN A 180 -9.28 21.80 -1.59
N SER A 181 -9.86 23.00 -1.67
CA SER A 181 -10.14 23.65 -2.95
C SER A 181 -8.86 23.99 -3.70
N ASP A 182 -7.88 24.60 -3.02
CA ASP A 182 -6.60 24.98 -3.62
C ASP A 182 -5.84 23.74 -4.12
N GLU A 183 -5.85 22.65 -3.35
CA GLU A 183 -5.27 21.35 -3.72
C GLU A 183 -5.94 20.71 -4.94
N VAL A 184 -7.27 20.67 -4.95
CA VAL A 184 -8.02 20.14 -6.11
C VAL A 184 -7.75 20.96 -7.36
N ASN A 185 -7.69 22.29 -7.22
CA ASN A 185 -7.38 23.19 -8.34
C ASN A 185 -5.95 22.98 -8.85
N ALA A 186 -4.98 22.76 -7.97
CA ALA A 186 -3.59 22.46 -8.37
C ALA A 186 -3.50 21.13 -9.13
N VAL A 187 -4.19 20.09 -8.66
CA VAL A 187 -4.29 18.80 -9.38
C VAL A 187 -4.98 18.98 -10.73
N LEU A 188 -6.07 19.74 -10.81
CA LEU A 188 -6.77 20.00 -12.06
C LEU A 188 -5.87 20.76 -13.06
N SER A 189 -5.15 21.78 -12.59
CA SER A 189 -4.17 22.53 -13.40
C SER A 189 -3.07 21.62 -13.93
N TYR A 190 -2.56 20.69 -13.12
CA TYR A 190 -1.63 19.64 -13.59
C TYR A 190 -2.21 18.81 -14.72
N LEU A 191 -3.46 18.39 -14.59
CA LEU A 191 -4.11 17.53 -15.58
C LEU A 191 -4.41 18.23 -16.91
N GLU A 192 -4.42 19.56 -16.96
CA GLU A 192 -4.58 20.33 -18.21
C GLU A 192 -3.35 20.22 -19.12
N ASN A 193 -2.14 20.21 -18.56
CA ASN A 193 -0.91 20.06 -19.34
C ASN A 193 0.22 19.37 -18.54
N PRO A 194 0.12 18.03 -18.34
CA PRO A 194 1.05 17.29 -17.50
C PRO A 194 2.50 17.34 -17.99
N ASP A 195 2.71 17.21 -19.30
CA ASP A 195 4.04 17.15 -19.90
C ASP A 195 4.79 18.47 -19.71
N LYS A 196 4.09 19.60 -19.86
CA LYS A 196 4.66 20.92 -19.62
C LYS A 196 5.03 21.11 -18.15
N MET A 197 4.13 20.78 -17.23
CA MET A 197 4.43 20.95 -15.79
C MET A 197 5.55 20.04 -15.30
N ASP A 198 5.61 18.80 -15.79
CA ASP A 198 6.73 17.89 -15.50
C ASP A 198 8.05 18.47 -16.07
N ALA A 199 8.04 19.03 -17.29
CA ALA A 199 9.22 19.65 -17.88
C ALA A 199 9.67 20.92 -17.13
N ASP A 200 8.74 21.80 -16.78
CA ASP A 200 9.01 23.02 -16.03
C ASP A 200 9.63 22.69 -14.66
N ALA A 201 9.11 21.67 -13.95
CA ALA A 201 9.66 21.23 -12.67
C ALA A 201 11.08 20.64 -12.79
N VAL A 202 11.37 19.92 -13.87
CA VAL A 202 12.73 19.42 -14.15
C VAL A 202 13.68 20.58 -14.44
N ASN A 203 13.24 21.57 -15.23
CA ASN A 203 14.05 22.75 -15.54
C ASN A 203 14.35 23.57 -14.27
N THR A 204 13.36 23.83 -13.41
CA THR A 204 13.57 24.51 -12.13
C THR A 204 14.56 23.76 -11.24
N LEU A 205 14.52 22.43 -11.21
CA LEU A 205 15.50 21.64 -10.47
C LEU A 205 16.91 21.80 -11.03
N ILE A 206 17.07 21.84 -12.36
CA ILE A 206 18.37 21.99 -13.01
C ILE A 206 18.93 23.41 -12.83
N GLU A 207 18.10 24.43 -13.01
CA GLU A 207 18.50 25.84 -13.03
C GLU A 207 18.65 26.43 -11.62
N GLU A 208 17.73 26.09 -10.71
CA GLU A 208 17.64 26.70 -9.38
C GLU A 208 18.04 25.74 -8.25
N ALA A 209 18.37 24.48 -8.56
CA ALA A 209 18.59 23.41 -7.58
C ALA A 209 17.43 23.26 -6.58
N CYS A 210 16.21 23.61 -7.00
CA CYS A 210 15.02 23.65 -6.17
C CYS A 210 13.97 22.65 -6.68
N CYS A 211 13.43 21.83 -5.77
CA CYS A 211 12.31 20.94 -6.07
C CYS A 211 11.00 21.68 -5.89
N ILE A 212 10.14 21.66 -6.91
CA ILE A 212 8.77 22.20 -6.84
C ILE A 212 7.74 21.09 -6.92
N ASP A 213 6.60 21.29 -6.26
CA ASP A 213 5.48 20.36 -6.29
C ASP A 213 4.71 20.51 -7.62
N THR A 214 4.62 19.43 -8.40
CA THR A 214 3.81 19.39 -9.62
C THR A 214 2.35 19.03 -9.36
N TYR A 215 2.01 18.61 -8.14
CA TYR A 215 0.68 18.07 -7.78
C TYR A 215 0.26 16.87 -8.65
N ARG A 216 1.25 16.15 -9.21
CA ARG A 216 1.01 14.96 -10.01
C ARG A 216 0.33 13.86 -9.19
N PRO A 217 -0.88 13.42 -9.56
CA PRO A 217 -1.58 12.35 -8.87
C PRO A 217 -0.98 10.99 -9.24
N CYS A 218 -0.44 10.29 -8.25
CA CYS A 218 0.19 8.98 -8.40
C CYS A 218 -0.80 7.84 -8.18
N TYR A 219 -1.64 7.91 -7.14
CA TYR A 219 -2.68 6.93 -6.87
C TYR A 219 -3.71 7.39 -5.83
N ALA A 220 -4.88 6.76 -5.88
CA ALA A 220 -5.95 6.96 -4.92
C ALA A 220 -6.05 5.81 -3.91
N THR A 221 -6.38 6.16 -2.66
CA THR A 221 -6.66 5.23 -1.58
C THR A 221 -7.98 5.57 -0.92
N LEU A 222 -8.83 4.57 -0.66
CA LEU A 222 -10.06 4.73 0.12
C LEU A 222 -9.85 4.24 1.55
N VAL A 223 -10.26 5.06 2.51
CA VAL A 223 -10.10 4.81 3.94
C VAL A 223 -11.48 4.85 4.61
N PRO A 224 -12.10 3.68 4.86
CA PRO A 224 -13.33 3.62 5.63
C PRO A 224 -13.08 4.00 7.09
N ARG A 225 -13.92 4.87 7.64
CA ARG A 225 -13.89 5.27 9.06
C ARG A 225 -15.29 5.19 9.65
N LEU A 226 -15.38 4.68 10.88
CA LEU A 226 -16.61 4.73 11.66
C LEU A 226 -16.59 6.00 12.51
N ILE A 227 -17.47 6.95 12.21
CA ILE A 227 -17.56 8.23 12.92
C ILE A 227 -18.97 8.37 13.47
N ARG A 228 -19.10 8.46 14.79
CA ARG A 228 -20.38 8.62 15.50
C ARG A 228 -21.44 7.58 15.06
N GLY A 229 -21.02 6.31 14.96
CA GLY A 229 -21.91 5.19 14.57
C GLY A 229 -22.21 5.08 13.08
N LYS A 230 -21.71 5.99 12.22
CA LYS A 230 -21.91 5.95 10.77
C LYS A 230 -20.58 5.76 10.03
N TYR A 231 -20.55 4.85 9.08
CA TYR A 231 -19.40 4.72 8.17
C TYR A 231 -19.34 5.91 7.22
N ARG A 232 -18.12 6.43 7.05
CA ARG A 232 -17.72 7.44 6.07
C ARG A 232 -16.48 6.93 5.33
N VAL A 233 -16.29 7.34 4.09
CA VAL A 233 -15.12 6.95 3.31
C VAL A 233 -14.34 8.21 2.95
N TYR A 234 -13.07 8.21 3.32
CA TYR A 234 -12.14 9.26 2.93
C TYR A 234 -11.31 8.79 1.75
N LEU A 235 -11.15 9.66 0.77
CA LEU A 235 -10.20 9.53 -0.31
C LEU A 235 -8.89 10.18 0.12
N HIS A 236 -7.78 9.45 -0.02
CA HIS A 236 -6.44 10.00 0.01
C HIS A 236 -5.90 9.95 -1.43
N LEU A 237 -5.61 11.11 -2.00
CA LEU A 237 -4.93 11.24 -3.28
C LEU A 237 -3.48 11.62 -3.01
N THR A 238 -2.55 10.80 -3.51
CA THR A 238 -1.09 10.95 -3.37
C THR A 238 -0.47 10.97 -4.74
#